data_AF-A0A1Y3AP13-F1
#
_entry.id   AF-A0A1Y3AP13-F1
#
_cell.length_a   1.000
_cell.length_b   1.000
_cell.length_c   1.000
_cell.angle_alpha   90.00
_cell.angle_beta   90.00
_cell.angle_gamma   90.00
#
_symmetry.space_group_name_H-M   'P 1'
#
loop_
_entity.id
_entity.type
_entity.pdbx_description
1 polymer ?
#
loop_
_entity_poly.entity_id
_entity_poly.type
_entity_poly.pdbx_seq_one_letter_code
_entity_poly.pdbx_strand_id
1 'polypeptide(L)' 'MICLFFQKRLVESIVHEQGKTLKDAEGDVLRGLQVVEHACSVTSLLQGETMPSISRDMDTYSYRIPLGVVA' A
#
# COMPACT_ATOMS: atom_id res chain seq x y z
N MET A 1 -10.34 -4.06 -5.90
CA MET A 1 -11.53 -4.63 -6.56
C MET A 1 -11.96 -5.99 -5.98
N ILE A 2 -11.08 -7.00 -5.90
CA ILE A 2 -11.41 -8.34 -5.32
C ILE A 2 -11.87 -8.28 -3.86
N CYS A 3 -11.23 -7.44 -3.03
CA CYS A 3 -11.60 -7.29 -1.63
C CYS A 3 -13.03 -6.74 -1.43
N LEU A 4 -13.51 -5.89 -2.35
CA LEU A 4 -14.88 -5.35 -2.33
C LEU A 4 -15.93 -6.43 -2.65
N PHE A 5 -15.58 -7.39 -3.51
CA PHE A 5 -16.48 -8.45 -3.94
C PHE A 5 -16.67 -9.54 -2.87
N PHE A 6 -15.61 -9.84 -2.11
CA PHE A 6 -15.61 -10.87 -1.06
C PHE A 6 -15.76 -10.32 0.37
N GLN A 7 -16.14 -9.06 0.51
CA GLN A 7 -16.12 -8.32 1.77
C GLN A 7 -16.88 -9.05 2.91
N LYS A 8 -18.07 -9.60 2.62
CA LYS A 8 -18.87 -10.37 3.59
C LYS A 8 -18.14 -11.62 4.11
N ARG A 9 -17.50 -12.37 3.21
CA ARG A 9 -16.77 -13.60 3.57
C ARG A 9 -15.54 -13.29 4.42
N LEU A 10 -14.86 -12.17 4.14
CA LEU A 10 -13.71 -11.72 4.93
C LEU A 10 -14.14 -11.29 6.34
N VAL A 11 -15.23 -10.53 6.44
CA VAL A 11 -15.80 -10.11 7.73
C VAL A 11 -16.21 -11.33 8.56
N GLU A 12 -16.90 -12.31 7.96
CA GLU A 12 -17.29 -13.56 8.63
C GLU A 12 -16.07 -14.35 9.15
N SER A 13 -15.00 -14.48 8.35
CA SER A 13 -13.77 -15.15 8.79
C SER A 13 -13.11 -14.42 9.96
N ILE A 14 -13.04 -13.08 9.90
CA ILE A 14 -12.44 -12.27 10.97
C ILE A 14 -13.26 -12.39 12.26
N VAL A 15 -14.58 -12.35 12.18
CA VAL A 15 -15.43 -12.54 13.37
C VAL A 15 -15.29 -13.96 13.94
N HIS A 16 -15.18 -14.99 13.09
CA HIS A 16 -15.03 -16.36 13.53
C HIS A 16 -13.65 -16.66 14.15
N GLU A 17 -12.58 -16.10 13.59
CA GLU A 17 -11.20 -16.35 14.06
C GLU A 17 -10.78 -15.42 15.20
N GLN A 18 -11.15 -14.13 15.13
CA GLN A 18 -10.71 -13.11 16.10
C GLN A 18 -11.78 -12.80 17.16
N GLY A 19 -13.03 -13.26 17.00
CA GLY A 19 -14.11 -13.02 17.96
C GLY A 19 -14.56 -11.56 18.08
N LYS A 20 -14.21 -10.70 17.11
CA LYS A 20 -14.57 -9.28 17.10
C LYS A 20 -16.04 -9.08 16.72
N THR A 21 -16.61 -7.91 17.03
CA THR A 21 -17.96 -7.57 16.56
C THR A 21 -17.98 -7.32 15.05
N LEU A 22 -19.11 -7.59 14.38
CA LEU A 22 -19.24 -7.43 12.91
C LEU A 22 -18.86 -6.03 12.42
N LYS A 23 -19.29 -4.99 13.13
CA LYS A 23 -18.94 -3.59 12.79
C LYS A 23 -17.45 -3.32 12.84
N ASP A 24 -16.74 -3.93 13.79
CA ASP A 24 -15.31 -3.72 13.97
C ASP A 24 -14.51 -4.47 12.89
N ALA A 25 -14.96 -5.67 12.53
CA ALA A 25 -14.42 -6.46 11.43
C ALA A 25 -14.63 -5.78 10.05
N GLU A 26 -15.80 -5.17 9.81
CA GLU A 26 -16.03 -4.34 8.62
C GLU A 26 -15.04 -3.16 8.56
N GLY A 27 -14.77 -2.51 9.69
CA GLY A 27 -13.78 -1.44 9.80
C GLY A 27 -12.34 -1.90 9.53
N ASP A 28 -11.96 -3.09 9.99
CA ASP A 28 -10.64 -3.68 9.70
C ASP A 28 -10.46 -3.92 8.19
N VAL A 29 -11.47 -4.47 7.50
CA VAL A 29 -11.41 -4.71 6.06
C VAL A 29 -11.37 -3.41 5.26
N LEU A 30 -12.12 -2.38 5.68
CA LEU A 30 -12.08 -1.04 5.08
C LEU A 30 -10.69 -0.39 5.20
N ARG A 31 -10.06 -0.49 6.37
CA ARG A 31 -8.68 -0.02 6.55
C ARG A 31 -7.70 -0.79 5.67
N GLY A 32 -7.85 -2.10 5.56
CA GLY A 32 -7.05 -2.91 4.63
C GLY A 32 -7.21 -2.47 3.17
N LEU A 33 -8.44 -2.12 2.74
CA LEU A 33 -8.69 -1.61 1.40
C LEU A 33 -7.96 -0.28 1.13
N GLN A 34 -7.95 0.64 2.09
CA GLN A 34 -7.25 1.93 1.96
C GLN A 34 -5.74 1.74 1.74
N VAL A 35 -5.12 0.75 2.41
CA VAL A 35 -3.70 0.42 2.22
C VAL A 35 -3.45 -0.08 0.80
N VAL A 36 -4.32 -0.95 0.28
CA VAL A 36 -4.22 -1.46 -1.09
C VAL A 36 -4.40 -0.34 -2.11
N GLU A 37 -5.35 0.56 -1.90
CA GLU A 37 -5.56 1.73 -2.77
C GLU A 37 -4.36 2.68 -2.78
N HIS A 38 -3.76 2.91 -1.61
CA HIS A 38 -2.51 3.67 -1.53
C HIS A 38 -1.37 2.97 -2.26
N ALA A 39 -1.23 1.64 -2.11
CA ALA A 39 -0.20 0.86 -2.79
C ALA A 39 -0.36 0.86 -4.32
N CYS A 40 -1.60 0.93 -4.84
CA CYS A 40 -1.85 1.11 -6.28
C CYS A 40 -1.24 2.40 -6.84
N SER A 41 -0.97 3.39 -5.98
CA SER A 41 -0.34 4.67 -6.34
C SER A 41 1.20 4.58 -6.40
N VAL A 42 1.75 3.38 -6.64
CA VAL A 42 3.19 3.06 -6.60
C VAL A 42 4.04 3.94 -7.51
N THR A 43 3.50 4.39 -8.64
CA THR A 43 4.21 5.25 -9.60
C THR A 43 4.66 6.56 -8.96
N SER A 44 3.77 7.22 -8.22
CA SER A 44 4.09 8.44 -7.48
C SER A 44 4.99 8.15 -6.27
N LEU A 45 4.80 7.02 -5.60
CA LEU A 45 5.60 6.62 -4.43
C LEU A 45 7.06 6.32 -4.77
N LEU A 46 7.32 5.83 -5.99
CA LEU A 46 8.66 5.53 -6.50
C LEU A 46 9.34 6.75 -7.15
N GLN A 47 8.68 7.91 -7.21
CA GLN A 47 9.30 9.10 -7.78
C GLN A 47 10.59 9.45 -7.02
N GLY A 48 11.67 9.46 -7.80
CA GLY A 48 12.98 9.93 -7.40
C GLY A 48 13.11 11.44 -7.54
N GLU A 49 14.29 11.96 -7.24
CA GLU A 49 14.60 13.38 -7.35
C GLU A 49 15.73 13.57 -8.36
N THR A 50 15.62 14.61 -9.18
CA THR A 50 16.65 14.97 -10.17
C THR A 50 17.03 16.42 -9.95
N MET A 51 18.28 16.68 -9.59
CA MET A 51 18.80 18.03 -9.39
C MET A 51 19.87 18.33 -10.44
N PRO A 52 19.53 19.12 -11.47
CA PRO A 52 20.49 19.49 -12.49
C PRO A 52 21.44 20.58 -11.95
N SER A 53 22.68 20.58 -12.45
CA SER A 53 23.67 21.65 -12.27
C SER A 53 24.06 21.93 -10.81
N ILE A 54 24.31 20.87 -10.02
CA ILE A 54 24.82 21.03 -8.64
C ILE A 54 26.25 21.59 -8.62
N SER A 55 27.00 21.35 -9.70
CA SER A 55 28.34 21.88 -9.97
C SER A 55 28.59 21.90 -11.48
N ARG A 56 29.68 22.55 -11.94
CA ARG A 56 30.04 22.56 -13.37
C ARG A 56 30.10 21.11 -13.89
N ASP A 57 29.32 20.83 -14.93
CA ASP A 57 29.20 19.51 -15.59
C ASP A 57 28.77 18.36 -14.66
N MET A 58 27.99 18.64 -13.60
CA MET A 58 27.50 17.61 -12.67
C MET A 58 26.00 17.75 -12.37
N ASP A 59 25.27 16.66 -12.62
CA ASP A 59 23.87 16.47 -12.26
C ASP A 59 23.73 15.35 -11.21
N THR A 60 22.73 15.45 -10.33
CA THR A 60 22.46 14.45 -9.28
C THR A 60 21.09 13.82 -9.48
N TYR A 61 21.03 12.49 -9.41
CA TYR A 61 19.80 11.72 -9.52
C TYR A 61 19.64 10.78 -8.32
N SER A 62 18.46 10.75 -7.74
CA SER A 62 18.06 9.83 -6.67
C SER A 62 16.94 8.94 -7.20
N TYR A 63 17.09 7.62 -7.06
CA TYR A 63 16.11 6.63 -7.49
C TYR A 63 15.75 5.71 -6.33
N ARG A 64 14.46 5.36 -6.22
CA ARG A 64 13.99 4.33 -5.29
C ARG A 64 13.88 3.02 -6.04
N ILE A 65 14.77 2.07 -5.73
CA ILE A 65 14.78 0.74 -6.32
C ILE A 65 14.33 -0.32 -5.30
N PRO A 66 13.66 -1.39 -5.75
CA PRO A 66 13.26 -2.47 -4.87
C PRO A 66 14.50 -3.24 -4.36
N LEU A 67 14.45 -3.66 -3.09
CA LEU A 67 15.53 -4.40 -2.44
C LEU A 67 15.57 -5.90 -2.83
N GLY A 68 14.44 -6.47 -3.28
CA GLY A 68 14.30 -7.89 -3.59
C GLY A 68 13.25 -8.57 -2.72
N VAL A 69 13.59 -9.73 -2.16
CA VAL A 69 12.68 -10.54 -1.34
C VAL A 69 12.51 -9.92 0.06
N VAL A 70 11.26 -9.82 0.51
CA VAL A 70 10.85 -9.30 1.84
C VAL A 70 10.02 -10.36 2.58
N ALA A 71 10.04 -10.35 3.91
CA ALA A 71 9.39 -11.34 4.79
C ALA A 71 7.96 -10.96 5.18
#